data_AF-A0A853K964-F1
#
_entry.id   AF-A0A853K964-F1
#
_cell.length_a   1.000
_cell.length_b   1.000
_cell.length_c   1.000
_cell.angle_alpha   90.00
_cell.angle_beta   90.00
_cell.angle_gamma   90.00
#
_symmetry.space_group_name_H-M   'P 1'
#
loop_
_entity.id
_entity.type
_entity.pdbx_description
1 polymer ?
#
loop_
_entity_poly.entity_id
_entity_poly.type
_entity_poly.pdbx_seq_one_letter_code
_entity_poly.pdbx_strand_id
1 'polypeptide(L)'
;MSDSNVTFVALCFLVGAFVDTLFSLSLGFLGDLVGSNNLPIANQIAVTNLGLGLMVGPMVCGLMMTWLGPAGMFWAIAFLYLLYVGISLTWRPIATSYPYEPDQCVTLNDPHRQEESR
;
A
#
# COMPACT_ATOMS: atom_id res chain seq x y z
N MET A 1 -14.92 11.88 -29.57
CA MET A 1 -13.77 11.22 -28.93
C MET A 1 -13.78 9.77 -29.39
N SER A 2 -12.74 9.32 -30.10
CA SER A 2 -12.64 7.96 -30.65
C SER A 2 -12.76 6.90 -29.55
N ASP A 3 -13.51 5.82 -29.77
CA ASP A 3 -13.73 4.73 -28.81
C ASP A 3 -12.42 4.21 -28.19
N SER A 4 -11.33 4.19 -28.97
CA SER A 4 -10.00 3.76 -28.51
C SER A 4 -9.41 4.61 -27.38
N ASN A 5 -9.68 5.92 -27.36
CA ASN A 5 -9.19 6.81 -26.31
C ASN A 5 -9.94 6.57 -24.98
N VAL A 6 -11.24 6.26 -25.08
CA VAL A 6 -12.06 5.93 -23.91
C VAL A 6 -11.60 4.61 -23.30
N THR A 7 -11.32 3.60 -24.14
CA THR A 7 -10.75 2.31 -23.67
C THR A 7 -9.41 2.52 -22.96
N PHE A 8 -8.52 3.34 -23.51
CA PHE A 8 -7.23 3.63 -22.88
C PHE A 8 -7.38 4.28 -21.50
N VAL A 9 -8.22 5.31 -21.40
CA VAL A 9 -8.49 6.00 -20.13
C VAL A 9 -9.14 5.05 -19.12
N ALA A 10 -10.06 4.20 -19.55
CA ALA A 10 -10.69 3.20 -18.69
C ALA A 10 -9.67 2.19 -18.14
N LEU A 11 -8.71 1.74 -18.97
CA LEU A 11 -7.63 0.85 -18.54
C LEU A 11 -6.71 1.52 -17.52
N CYS A 12 -6.27 2.76 -17.79
CA CYS A 12 -5.46 3.52 -16.84
C CYS A 12 -6.21 3.76 -15.52
N PHE A 13 -7.50 4.05 -15.58
CA PHE A 13 -8.34 4.21 -14.40
C PHE A 13 -8.43 2.91 -13.59
N LEU A 14 -8.70 1.78 -14.24
CA LEU A 14 -8.85 0.48 -13.58
C LEU A 14 -7.55 0.05 -12.91
N VAL A 15 -6.42 0.18 -13.62
CA VAL A 15 -5.10 -0.11 -13.07
C VAL A 15 -4.78 0.82 -11.89
N GLY A 16 -4.98 2.13 -12.04
CA GLY A 16 -4.72 3.09 -10.96
C GLY A 16 -5.58 2.83 -9.73
N ALA A 17 -6.88 2.63 -9.91
CA ALA A 17 -7.82 2.38 -8.82
C ALA A 17 -7.50 1.08 -8.07
N PHE A 18 -7.18 0.00 -8.79
CA PHE A 18 -6.87 -1.29 -8.17
C PHE A 18 -5.59 -1.20 -7.33
N VAL A 19 -4.60 -0.47 -7.81
CA VAL A 19 -3.27 -0.36 -7.20
C VAL A 19 -3.28 0.54 -5.97
N ASP A 20 -4.01 1.64 -6.05
CA ASP A 20 -4.21 2.53 -4.91
C ASP A 20 -4.95 1.81 -3.77
N THR A 21 -5.95 0.99 -4.12
CA THR A 21 -6.67 0.15 -3.15
C THR A 21 -5.74 -0.84 -2.46
N LEU A 22 -4.81 -1.48 -3.19
CA LEU A 22 -3.83 -2.40 -2.60
C LEU A 22 -2.90 -1.70 -1.61
N PHE A 23 -2.53 -0.45 -1.87
CA PHE A 23 -1.72 0.34 -0.94
C PHE A 23 -2.47 0.60 0.37
N SER A 24 -3.72 1.06 0.28
CA SER A 24 -4.58 1.28 1.46
C SER A 24 -4.80 -0.01 2.26
N LEU A 25 -5.10 -1.13 1.59
CA LEU A 25 -5.30 -2.43 2.22
C LEU A 25 -4.03 -2.90 2.95
N SER A 26 -2.85 -2.70 2.35
CA SER A 26 -1.56 -3.06 2.94
C SER A 26 -1.27 -2.25 4.21
N LEU A 27 -1.62 -0.97 4.24
CA LEU A 27 -1.50 -0.14 5.44
C LEU A 27 -2.48 -0.57 6.55
N GLY A 28 -3.72 -0.91 6.18
CA GLY A 28 -4.69 -1.47 7.13
C GLY A 28 -4.17 -2.76 7.76
N PHE A 29 -3.69 -3.69 6.92
CA PHE A 29 -3.06 -4.93 7.39
C PHE A 29 -1.82 -4.66 8.25
N LEU A 30 -1.01 -3.66 7.90
CA LEU A 30 0.15 -3.27 8.70
C LEU A 30 -0.26 -2.68 10.07
N GLY A 31 -1.41 -2.02 10.18
CA GLY A 31 -1.96 -1.55 11.44
C GLY A 31 -2.52 -2.67 12.32
N ASP A 32 -3.11 -3.70 11.70
CA ASP A 32 -3.54 -4.91 12.42
C ASP A 32 -2.35 -5.74 12.90
N LEU A 33 -1.25 -5.69 12.14
CA LEU A 33 0.05 -6.22 12.55
C LEU A 33 0.58 -5.33 13.70
N VAL A 34 1.01 -4.11 13.43
CA VAL A 34 1.79 -3.32 14.39
C VAL A 34 0.92 -2.76 15.52
N GLY A 35 1.18 -3.13 16.79
CA GLY A 35 0.48 -2.59 17.97
C GLY A 35 0.56 -1.05 18.10
N SER A 36 -0.40 -0.45 18.83
CA SER A 36 -0.68 1.01 18.90
C SER A 36 0.54 1.91 19.07
N ASN A 37 1.52 1.49 19.87
CA ASN A 37 2.73 2.26 20.18
C ASN A 37 3.72 2.36 19.00
N ASN A 38 3.67 1.40 18.06
CA ASN A 38 4.60 1.31 16.93
C ASN A 38 3.98 1.72 15.59
N LEU A 39 2.66 1.96 15.53
CA LEU A 39 1.95 2.38 14.31
C LEU A 39 2.57 3.62 13.61
N PRO A 40 2.96 4.69 14.32
CA PRO A 40 3.54 5.87 13.68
C PRO A 40 4.83 5.57 12.92
N ILE A 41 5.69 4.72 13.49
CA ILE A 41 6.96 4.30 12.89
C ILE A 41 6.71 3.42 11.67
N ALA A 42 5.78 2.46 11.77
CA ALA A 42 5.43 1.58 10.67
C ALA A 42 4.85 2.35 9.47
N ASN A 43 3.96 3.31 9.72
CA ASN A 43 3.42 4.18 8.68
C ASN A 43 4.50 5.05 8.03
N GLN A 44 5.44 5.60 8.81
CA GLN A 44 6.58 6.36 8.26
C GLN A 44 7.43 5.53 7.30
N ILE A 45 7.73 4.27 7.64
CA ILE A 45 8.49 3.36 6.77
C ILE A 45 7.71 3.07 5.49
N ALA A 46 6.40 2.80 5.60
CA ALA A 46 5.55 2.53 4.44
C ALA A 46 5.49 3.72 3.46
N VAL A 47 5.27 4.93 3.97
CA VAL A 47 5.23 6.16 3.15
C VAL A 47 6.60 6.48 2.54
N THR A 48 7.69 6.25 3.28
CA THR A 48 9.06 6.42 2.76
C THR A 48 9.30 5.48 1.58
N ASN A 49 8.89 4.22 1.71
CA ASN A 49 9.03 3.23 0.64
C ASN A 49 8.16 3.58 -0.58
N LEU A 50 6.93 4.07 -0.35
CA LEU A 50 6.08 4.59 -1.42
C LEU A 50 6.76 5.74 -2.16
N GLY A 51 7.32 6.71 -1.43
CA GLY A 51 8.03 7.84 -2.02
C GLY A 51 9.23 7.43 -2.88
N LEU A 52 10.02 6.44 -2.42
CA LEU A 52 11.10 5.86 -3.23
C LEU A 52 10.56 5.21 -4.50
N GLY A 53 9.45 4.47 -4.42
CA GLY A 53 8.78 3.91 -5.58
C GLY A 53 8.32 4.97 -6.59
N LEU A 54 7.77 6.09 -6.10
CA LEU A 54 7.34 7.22 -6.94
C LEU A 54 8.51 7.95 -7.61
N MET A 55 9.71 7.96 -7.00
CA MET A 55 10.91 8.50 -7.65
C MET A 55 11.49 7.53 -8.69
N VAL A 56 11.64 6.26 -8.33
CA VAL A 56 12.30 5.25 -9.19
C VAL A 56 11.40 4.84 -10.35
N GLY A 57 10.08 4.77 -10.13
CA GLY A 57 9.09 4.32 -11.11
C GLY A 57 9.16 5.07 -12.44
N PRO A 58 9.03 6.41 -12.47
CA PRO A 58 9.13 7.21 -13.69
C PRO A 58 10.48 7.11 -14.38
N MET A 59 11.59 7.01 -13.62
CA MET A 59 12.93 6.84 -14.22
C MET A 59 13.04 5.51 -14.97
N VAL A 60 12.59 4.41 -14.34
CA VAL A 60 12.58 3.08 -14.97
C VAL A 60 11.63 3.05 -16.16
N CYS A 61 10.44 3.64 -16.02
CA CYS A 61 9.47 3.73 -17.12
C CYS A 61 10.01 4.54 -18.30
N GLY A 62 10.63 5.69 -18.03
CA GLY A 62 11.26 6.53 -19.04
C GLY A 62 12.39 5.80 -19.76
N LEU A 63 13.23 5.06 -19.02
CA LEU A 63 14.30 4.25 -19.61
C LEU A 63 13.73 3.11 -20.49
N MET A 64 12.69 2.43 -20.05
CA MET A 64 12.05 1.38 -20.87
C MET A 64 11.37 1.96 -22.11
N MET A 65 10.84 3.18 -22.01
CA MET A 65 10.22 3.88 -23.15
C MET A 65 11.26 4.31 -24.20
N THR A 66 12.51 4.61 -23.81
CA THR A 66 13.57 4.94 -24.79
C THR A 66 14.07 3.71 -25.55
N TRP A 67 14.02 2.51 -24.94
CA TRP A 67 14.51 1.28 -25.57
C TRP A 67 13.43 0.55 -26.39
N LEU A 68 12.19 0.46 -25.87
CA LEU A 68 11.09 -0.28 -26.51
C LEU A 68 10.03 0.63 -27.16
N GLY A 69 10.25 1.95 -27.15
CA GLY A 69 9.27 2.93 -27.62
C GLY A 69 8.07 3.09 -26.67
N PRO A 70 6.94 3.65 -27.13
CA PRO A 70 5.80 3.99 -26.28
C PRO A 70 5.18 2.80 -25.53
N ALA A 71 5.30 1.59 -26.08
CA ALA A 71 4.81 0.36 -25.43
C ALA A 71 5.67 -0.08 -24.23
N GLY A 72 6.89 0.44 -24.09
CA GLY A 72 7.82 0.11 -23.01
C GLY A 72 7.27 0.44 -21.62
N MET A 73 6.43 1.47 -21.50
CA MET A 73 5.74 1.82 -20.26
C MET A 73 4.85 0.66 -19.76
N PHE A 74 4.05 0.06 -20.64
CA PHE A 74 3.17 -1.04 -20.29
C PHE A 74 3.94 -2.30 -19.90
N TRP A 75 5.04 -2.58 -20.59
CA TRP A 75 5.92 -3.68 -20.25
C TRP A 75 6.60 -3.49 -18.89
N ALA A 76 7.06 -2.27 -18.58
CA ALA A 76 7.66 -1.95 -17.28
C ALA A 76 6.66 -2.14 -16.14
N ILE A 77 5.42 -1.67 -16.33
CA ILE A 77 4.33 -1.82 -15.35
C ILE A 77 3.96 -3.29 -15.16
N ALA A 78 3.82 -4.05 -16.25
CA ALA A 78 3.52 -5.49 -16.19
C ALA A 78 4.60 -6.27 -15.44
N PHE A 79 5.88 -5.98 -15.71
CA PHE A 79 7.00 -6.60 -15.01
C PHE A 79 7.01 -6.26 -13.52
N LEU A 80 6.72 -5.01 -13.15
CA LEU A 80 6.64 -4.58 -11.75
C LEU A 80 5.53 -5.32 -11.00
N TYR A 81 4.34 -5.49 -11.60
CA TYR A 81 3.27 -6.28 -10.98
C TYR A 81 3.61 -7.76 -10.89
N LEU A 82 4.25 -8.32 -11.91
CA LEU A 82 4.67 -9.72 -11.88
C LEU A 82 5.69 -9.94 -10.75
N LEU A 83 6.62 -9.01 -10.56
CA LEU A 83 7.56 -9.02 -9.44
C LEU A 83 6.84 -8.92 -8.10
N TYR A 84 5.87 -8.00 -7.97
CA TYR A 84 5.07 -7.85 -6.74
C TYR A 84 4.33 -9.13 -6.38
N VAL A 85 3.64 -9.76 -7.34
CA VAL A 85 2.94 -11.03 -7.15
C VAL A 85 3.92 -12.16 -6.84
N GLY A 86 5.06 -12.22 -7.54
CA GLY A 86 6.09 -13.22 -7.30
C GLY A 86 6.69 -13.15 -5.89
N ILE A 87 6.93 -11.93 -5.40
CA ILE A 87 7.35 -11.69 -4.02
C ILE A 87 6.22 -12.10 -3.05
N SER A 88 4.98 -11.68 -3.31
CA SER A 88 3.86 -12.03 -2.44
C SER A 88 3.62 -13.54 -2.31
N LEU A 89 3.78 -14.30 -3.40
CA LEU A 89 3.65 -15.77 -3.39
C LEU A 89 4.80 -16.47 -2.65
N THR A 90 5.99 -15.89 -2.68
CA THR A 90 7.18 -16.47 -2.01
C THR A 90 7.24 -16.08 -0.54
N TRP A 91 6.62 -14.96 -0.15
CA TRP A 91 6.49 -14.54 1.23
C TRP A 91 5.49 -15.43 1.97
N ARG A 92 6.02 -16.31 2.83
CA ARG A 92 5.19 -17.05 3.78
C ARG A 92 4.74 -16.07 4.87
N PRO A 93 3.45 -16.02 5.23
CA PRO A 93 3.00 -15.17 6.33
C PRO A 93 3.72 -15.60 7.60
N ILE A 94 4.55 -14.71 8.14
CA ILE A 94 5.08 -14.87 9.48
C ILE A 94 3.90 -14.63 10.41
N ALA A 95 3.40 -15.71 11.01
CA ALA A 95 2.47 -15.63 12.13
C ALA A 95 3.20 -14.90 13.27
N THR A 96 3.06 -13.58 13.32
CA THR A 96 3.54 -12.78 14.43
C THR A 96 2.51 -12.97 15.53
N SER A 97 2.88 -13.75 16.55
CA SER A 97 2.13 -13.81 17.79
C SER A 97 2.22 -12.43 18.43
N TYR A 98 1.19 -11.60 18.26
CA TYR A 98 1.12 -10.36 19.03
C TYR A 98 1.00 -10.73 20.50
N PRO A 99 1.86 -10.17 21.38
CA PRO A 99 1.53 -10.13 22.79
C PRO A 99 0.21 -9.35 22.89
N TYR A 100 -0.86 -10.04 23.27
CA TYR A 100 -2.11 -9.43 23.65
C TYR A 100 -1.83 -8.50 24.85
N GLU A 101 -1.83 -7.19 24.62
CA GLU A 101 -1.67 -6.18 25.67
C GLU A 101 -3.08 -5.86 26.24
N PRO A 102 -3.42 -6.32 27.45
CA PRO A 102 -4.80 -6.36 27.98
C PRO A 102 -5.39 -5.00 28.39
N ASP A 103 -4.67 -3.90 28.25
CA ASP A 103 -4.94 -2.61 28.90
C ASP A 103 -5.84 -1.65 28.11
N GLN A 104 -6.19 -1.95 26.85
CA GLN A 104 -7.11 -1.12 26.07
C GLN A 104 -8.59 -1.24 26.52
N CYS A 105 -9.01 -2.38 27.10
CA CYS A 105 -10.39 -2.53 27.61
C CYS A 105 -10.63 -1.88 28.98
N VAL A 106 -9.58 -1.41 29.68
CA VAL A 106 -9.71 -0.84 31.03
C VAL A 106 -9.97 0.68 31.00
N THR A 107 -9.60 1.38 29.94
CA THR A 107 -9.71 2.86 29.90
C THR A 107 -11.02 3.39 29.31
N LEU A 108 -11.79 2.56 28.59
CA LEU A 108 -13.10 2.95 28.03
C LEU A 108 -14.29 2.63 28.95
N ASN A 109 -14.06 1.90 30.04
CA ASN A 109 -15.10 1.53 31.01
C ASN A 109 -14.71 1.96 32.44
N ASP A 110 -13.99 3.09 32.57
CA ASP A 110 -13.68 3.66 33.87
C ASP A 110 -14.81 4.62 34.28
N PRO A 111 -15.76 4.20 35.14
CA PRO A 111 -16.90 5.05 35.52
C PRO A 111 -16.46 6.35 36.21
N HIS A 112 -15.23 6.39 36.76
CA HIS A 112 -14.71 7.55 37.47
C HIS A 112 -14.24 8.70 36.56
N ARG A 113 -13.99 8.47 35.25
CA ARG A 113 -13.55 9.54 34.33
C ARG A 113 -14.69 10.32 33.69
N GLN A 114 -15.92 9.77 33.72
CA GLN A 114 -17.11 10.42 33.15
C GLN A 114 -17.70 11.50 34.07
N GLU A 115 -17.41 11.48 35.37
CA GLU A 115 -17.88 12.48 36.34
C GLU A 115 -17.05 13.77 36.35
N GLU A 116 -15.80 13.76 35.90
CA GLU A 116 -14.93 14.95 35.89
C GLU A 116 -15.22 15.91 34.71
N SER A 117 -16.11 15.51 33.79
CA SER A 117 -16.48 16.29 32.60
C SER A 117 -17.87 16.93 32.67
N ARG A 118 -18.51 16.94 33.86
CA ARG A 118 -19.82 17.56 34.09
C ARG A 118 -19.72 18.72 35.07
#